data_AF-A0A848LLP1-F1
#
_entry.id   AF-A0A848LLP1-F1
#
_cell.length_a   1.000
_cell.length_b   1.000
_cell.length_c   1.000
_cell.angle_alpha   90.00
_cell.angle_beta   90.00
_cell.angle_gamma   90.00
#
_symmetry.space_group_name_H-M   'P 1'
#
loop_
_entity.id
_entity.type
_entity.pdbx_description
1 polymer ?
#
loop_
_entity_poly.entity_id
_entity_poly.type
_entity_poly.pdbx_seq_one_letter_code
_entity_poly.pdbx_strand_id
1 'polypeptide(L)'
;MAYESDEQFLSQFPEGSSQREFHETMLGVIRSVPFPMTKRAGFALQWFLRYADVVIGDFDTRAHPAAGSNREDAELVSHVFAQVNPEPDWWLDWFRELSREELDEATFQLWREAFERRGRVLL
;
A
#
# COMPACT_ATOMS: atom_id res chain seq x y z
N MET A 1 16.69 2.13 -7.14
CA MET A 1 17.28 0.90 -6.55
C MET A 1 16.23 0.33 -5.61
N ALA A 2 15.99 -0.98 -5.64
CA ALA A 2 15.07 -1.62 -4.70
C ALA A 2 15.67 -1.65 -3.29
N TYR A 3 14.84 -1.49 -2.26
CA TYR A 3 15.25 -1.74 -0.88
C TYR A 3 15.27 -3.26 -0.62
N GLU A 4 16.23 -3.71 0.18
CA GLU A 4 16.45 -5.12 0.52
C GLU A 4 15.56 -5.57 1.68
N SER A 5 15.03 -4.64 2.49
CA SER A 5 14.15 -4.92 3.63
C SER A 5 13.17 -3.79 3.93
N ASP A 6 12.11 -4.09 4.69
CA ASP A 6 11.16 -3.09 5.19
C ASP A 6 11.86 -2.07 6.10
N GLU A 7 12.83 -2.49 6.93
CA GLU A 7 13.62 -1.57 7.75
C GLU A 7 14.44 -0.58 6.92
N GLN A 8 15.08 -1.04 5.84
CA GLN A 8 15.85 -0.18 4.95
C GLN A 8 14.93 0.82 4.23
N PHE A 9 13.77 0.36 3.76
CA PHE A 9 12.76 1.23 3.17
C PHE A 9 12.27 2.29 4.16
N LEU A 10 11.95 1.89 5.39
CA LEU A 10 11.49 2.81 6.44
C LEU A 10 12.57 3.81 6.87
N SER A 11 13.85 3.48 6.75
CA SER A 11 14.98 4.34 7.15
C SER A 11 15.09 5.64 6.35
N GLN A 12 14.43 5.73 5.19
CA GLN A 12 14.38 6.97 4.41
C GLN A 12 13.47 8.04 5.04
N PHE A 13 12.53 7.62 5.88
CA PHE A 13 11.57 8.51 6.54
C PHE A 13 12.07 8.85 7.95
N PRO A 14 12.07 10.15 8.34
CA PRO A 14 12.48 10.54 9.68
C PRO A 14 11.68 9.80 10.77
N GLU A 15 12.35 9.45 11.86
CA GLU A 15 11.69 8.85 13.02
C GLU A 15 10.61 9.80 13.58
N GLY A 16 9.43 9.26 13.89
CA GLY A 16 8.26 10.04 14.33
C GLY A 16 7.58 10.86 13.23
N SER A 17 8.00 10.76 11.97
CA SER A 17 7.27 11.39 10.85
C SER A 17 5.99 10.62 10.52
N SER A 18 4.98 11.34 10.05
CA SER A 18 3.74 10.74 9.57
C SER A 18 3.97 9.75 8.42
N GLN A 19 4.90 10.03 7.51
CA GLN A 19 5.22 9.11 6.41
C GLN A 19 5.73 7.78 6.95
N ARG A 20 6.59 7.81 7.96
CA ARG A 20 7.09 6.59 8.60
C ARG A 20 5.97 5.82 9.27
N GLU A 21 5.13 6.49 10.06
CA GLU A 21 3.99 5.88 10.75
C GLU A 21 3.00 5.22 9.77
N PHE A 22 2.67 5.90 8.66
CA PHE A 22 1.84 5.35 7.59
C PHE A 22 2.45 4.08 7.01
N HIS A 23 3.69 4.15 6.51
CA HIS A 23 4.33 3.01 5.86
C HIS A 23 4.52 1.84 6.80
N GLU A 24 4.94 2.09 8.05
CA GLU A 24 5.12 1.06 9.07
C GLU A 24 3.79 0.35 9.38
N THR A 25 2.71 1.11 9.57
CA THR A 25 1.38 0.56 9.83
C THR A 25 0.88 -0.27 8.65
N MET A 26 0.95 0.26 7.43
CA MET A 26 0.47 -0.44 6.23
C MET A 26 1.30 -1.72 5.95
N LEU A 27 2.63 -1.64 6.05
CA LEU A 27 3.51 -2.80 5.86
C LEU A 27 3.22 -3.90 6.89
N GLY A 28 3.00 -3.53 8.15
CA GLY A 28 2.64 -4.49 9.20
C GLY A 28 1.39 -5.31 8.86
N VAL A 29 0.40 -4.71 8.20
CA VAL A 29 -0.80 -5.42 7.72
C VAL A 29 -0.49 -6.23 6.46
N ILE A 30 0.10 -5.60 5.44
CA ILE A 30 0.37 -6.22 4.14
C ILE A 30 1.24 -7.48 4.29
N ARG A 31 2.29 -7.42 5.10
CA ARG A 31 3.19 -8.55 5.37
C ARG A 31 2.57 -9.64 6.25
N SER A 32 1.42 -9.39 6.88
CA SER A 32 0.75 -10.38 7.74
C SER A 32 -0.05 -11.42 6.96
N VAL A 33 -0.16 -11.28 5.65
CA VAL A 33 -0.89 -12.21 4.77
C VAL A 33 -0.02 -12.62 3.59
N PRO A 34 -0.14 -13.86 3.08
CA PRO A 34 0.48 -14.23 1.82
C PRO A 34 -0.28 -13.58 0.66
N PHE A 35 0.44 -13.12 -0.36
CA PHE A 35 -0.13 -12.53 -1.56
C PHE A 35 0.71 -12.88 -2.80
N PRO A 36 0.12 -12.92 -4.00
CA PRO A 36 0.86 -13.25 -5.22
C PRO A 36 1.76 -12.09 -5.64
N MET A 37 3.05 -12.36 -5.91
CA MET A 37 4.02 -11.36 -6.39
C MET A 37 3.81 -11.08 -7.88
N THR A 38 2.72 -10.39 -8.20
CA THR A 38 2.32 -10.08 -9.58
C THR A 38 1.95 -8.62 -9.74
N LYS A 39 2.01 -8.16 -10.98
CA LYS A 39 1.63 -6.80 -11.35
C LYS A 39 0.19 -6.45 -11.00
N ARG A 40 -0.75 -7.37 -11.22
CA ARG A 40 -2.18 -7.16 -10.90
C ARG A 40 -2.41 -7.05 -9.39
N ALA A 41 -1.67 -7.80 -8.60
CA ALA A 41 -1.75 -7.72 -7.14
C ALA A 41 -1.24 -6.38 -6.60
N GLY A 42 -0.14 -5.86 -7.16
CA GLY A 42 0.36 -4.53 -6.85
C GLY A 42 -0.64 -3.43 -7.24
N PHE A 43 -1.27 -3.52 -8.41
CA PHE A 43 -2.32 -2.59 -8.81
C PHE A 43 -3.53 -2.65 -7.87
N ALA A 44 -3.96 -3.86 -7.48
CA ALA A 44 -5.07 -4.01 -6.53
C ALA A 44 -4.73 -3.42 -5.15
N LEU A 45 -3.49 -3.51 -4.71
CA LEU A 45 -3.03 -2.85 -3.48
C LEU A 45 -3.08 -1.33 -3.62
N GLN A 46 -2.55 -0.78 -4.71
CA GLN A 46 -2.58 0.67 -4.95
C GLN A 46 -4.01 1.21 -5.01
N TRP A 47 -4.91 0.49 -5.69
CA TRP A 47 -6.33 0.84 -5.75
C TRP A 47 -6.97 0.80 -4.36
N PHE A 48 -6.67 -0.22 -3.56
CA PHE A 48 -7.14 -0.31 -2.18
C PHE A 48 -6.67 0.88 -1.34
N LEU A 49 -5.37 1.17 -1.33
CA LEU A 49 -4.80 2.29 -0.56
C LEU A 49 -5.39 3.64 -0.98
N ARG A 50 -5.69 3.80 -2.28
CA ARG A 50 -6.23 5.03 -2.83
C ARG A 50 -7.68 5.31 -2.42
N TYR A 51 -8.51 4.26 -2.37
CA TYR A 51 -9.97 4.42 -2.30
C TYR A 51 -10.59 3.86 -1.03
N ALA A 52 -9.86 3.09 -0.22
CA ALA A 52 -10.34 2.58 1.04
C ALA A 52 -9.84 3.44 2.20
N ASP A 53 -10.75 3.86 3.07
CA ASP A 53 -10.38 4.42 4.35
C ASP A 53 -10.18 3.29 5.36
N VAL A 54 -9.03 3.27 6.01
CA VAL A 54 -8.62 2.28 7.02
C VAL A 54 -8.47 2.97 8.39
N VAL A 55 -9.00 2.31 9.41
CA VAL A 55 -8.79 2.64 10.84
C VAL A 55 -8.21 1.43 11.57
N ILE A 56 -6.98 1.52 12.08
CA ILE A 56 -6.27 0.45 12.83
C ILE A 56 -5.80 1.01 14.17
N GLY A 57 -6.43 0.59 15.27
CA GLY A 57 -6.13 1.17 16.58
C GLY A 57 -6.38 2.68 16.58
N ASP A 58 -5.35 3.46 16.90
CA ASP A 58 -5.39 4.93 16.89
C ASP A 58 -5.06 5.53 15.51
N PHE A 59 -4.67 4.71 14.53
CA PHE A 59 -4.32 5.15 13.17
C PHE A 59 -5.57 5.25 12.29
N ASP A 60 -5.85 6.44 11.75
CA ASP A 60 -6.99 6.70 10.84
C ASP A 60 -6.52 7.40 9.56
N THR A 61 -6.55 6.68 8.45
CA THR A 61 -6.14 7.18 7.13
C THR A 61 -6.89 8.45 6.69
N ARG A 62 -8.13 8.70 7.16
CA ARG A 62 -8.89 9.90 6.78
C ARG A 62 -8.33 11.18 7.36
N ALA A 63 -7.69 11.07 8.53
CA ALA A 63 -7.07 12.18 9.23
C ALA A 63 -5.55 12.21 9.06
N HIS A 64 -4.98 11.17 8.44
CA HIS A 64 -3.53 10.99 8.37
C HIS A 64 -2.93 11.73 7.16
N PRO A 65 -1.91 12.61 7.36
CA PRO A 65 -1.45 13.52 6.30
C PRO A 65 -0.71 12.83 5.14
N ALA A 66 -0.19 11.62 5.33
CA ALA A 66 0.44 10.84 4.25
C ALA A 66 -0.55 9.92 3.52
N ALA A 67 -1.70 9.60 4.13
CA ALA A 67 -2.64 8.66 3.54
C ALA A 67 -3.41 9.31 2.39
N GLY A 68 -3.78 8.51 1.38
CA GLY A 68 -4.45 9.00 0.18
C GLY A 68 -3.54 9.82 -0.76
N SER A 69 -2.23 9.83 -0.53
CA SER A 69 -1.27 10.38 -1.49
C SER A 69 -0.90 9.30 -2.50
N ASN A 70 -1.23 9.53 -3.78
CA ASN A 70 -0.84 8.59 -4.85
C ASN A 70 0.67 8.28 -4.83
N ARG A 71 1.49 9.27 -4.45
CA ARG A 71 2.94 9.12 -4.37
C ARG A 71 3.34 8.16 -3.25
N GLU A 72 2.79 8.34 -2.05
CA GLU A 72 3.07 7.48 -0.90
C GLU A 72 2.53 6.06 -1.15
N ASP A 73 1.33 5.94 -1.73
CA ASP A 73 0.75 4.65 -2.11
C ASP A 73 1.66 3.91 -3.12
N ALA A 74 2.16 4.61 -4.13
CA ALA A 74 3.05 4.03 -5.12
C ALA A 74 4.44 3.70 -4.58
N GLU A 75 4.98 4.49 -3.65
CA GLU A 75 6.24 4.19 -2.96
C GLU A 75 6.10 2.89 -2.16
N LEU A 76 5.03 2.76 -1.37
CA LEU A 76 4.71 1.54 -0.66
C LEU A 76 4.54 0.33 -1.60
N VAL A 77 3.76 0.47 -2.68
CA VAL A 77 3.52 -0.61 -3.65
C VAL A 77 4.82 -1.02 -4.34
N SER A 78 5.65 -0.05 -4.76
CA SER A 78 6.94 -0.33 -5.40
C SER A 78 7.90 -1.11 -4.48
N HIS A 79 7.85 -0.84 -3.19
CA HIS A 79 8.63 -1.55 -2.19
C HIS A 79 8.10 -2.96 -1.96
N VAL A 80 6.79 -3.11 -1.75
CA VAL A 80 6.15 -4.42 -1.54
C VAL A 80 6.33 -5.33 -2.76
N PHE A 81 6.24 -4.77 -3.96
CA PHE A 81 6.29 -5.45 -5.25
C PHE A 81 7.59 -5.19 -6.04
N ALA A 82 8.70 -4.96 -5.35
CA ALA A 82 9.98 -4.62 -5.97
C ALA A 82 10.49 -5.65 -7.00
N GLN A 83 10.09 -6.92 -6.87
CA GLN A 83 10.41 -7.98 -7.85
C GLN A 83 9.68 -7.82 -9.18
N VAL A 84 8.53 -7.13 -9.20
CA VAL A 84 7.78 -6.80 -10.41
C VAL A 84 8.35 -5.53 -11.03
N ASN A 85 8.38 -4.44 -10.25
CA ASN A 85 9.03 -3.20 -10.62
C ASN A 85 9.33 -2.38 -9.35
N PRO A 86 10.58 -1.99 -9.08
CA PRO A 86 10.92 -1.22 -7.89
C PRO A 86 10.76 0.30 -8.05
N GLU A 87 10.26 0.79 -9.19
CA GLU A 87 10.14 2.23 -9.48
C GLU A 87 8.73 2.75 -9.14
N PRO A 88 8.58 3.65 -8.15
CA PRO A 88 7.27 4.22 -7.79
C PRO A 88 6.57 4.93 -8.95
N ASP A 89 7.32 5.63 -9.80
CA ASP A 89 6.76 6.37 -10.93
C ASP A 89 6.10 5.45 -11.96
N TRP A 90 6.66 4.25 -12.15
CA TRP A 90 6.04 3.25 -13.02
C TRP A 90 4.68 2.78 -12.49
N TRP A 91 4.54 2.59 -11.17
CA TRP A 91 3.26 2.24 -10.55
C TRP A 91 2.26 3.39 -10.60
N LEU A 92 2.72 4.63 -10.40
CA LEU A 92 1.89 5.84 -10.57
C LEU A 92 1.32 5.96 -11.99
N ASP A 93 2.18 5.84 -13.00
CA ASP A 93 1.76 5.97 -14.39
C ASP A 93 0.83 4.82 -14.78
N TRP A 94 1.17 3.60 -14.38
CA TRP A 94 0.31 2.45 -14.61
C TRP A 94 -1.07 2.60 -13.94
N PHE A 95 -1.13 3.11 -12.71
CA PHE A 95 -2.39 3.35 -12.00
C PHE A 95 -3.28 4.39 -12.69
N ARG A 96 -2.69 5.38 -13.36
CA ARG A 96 -3.41 6.41 -14.13
C ARG A 96 -3.99 5.88 -15.43
N GLU A 97 -3.39 4.83 -16.00
CA GLU A 97 -3.81 4.24 -17.27
C GLU A 97 -4.95 3.22 -17.10
N LEU A 98 -5.04 2.56 -15.96
CA LEU A 98 -6.01 1.48 -15.73
C LEU A 98 -7.35 1.95 -15.16
N SER A 99 -8.39 1.23 -15.55
CA SER A 99 -9.75 1.38 -15.03
C SER A 99 -10.05 0.36 -13.92
N ARG A 100 -11.15 0.59 -13.18
CA ARG A 100 -11.65 -0.36 -12.17
C ARG A 100 -11.95 -1.74 -12.77
N GLU A 101 -12.31 -1.83 -14.05
CA GLU A 101 -12.64 -3.10 -14.71
C GLU A 101 -11.44 -4.04 -14.83
N GLU A 102 -10.23 -3.49 -14.72
CA GLU A 102 -8.97 -4.23 -14.79
C GLU A 102 -8.44 -4.64 -13.40
N LEU A 103 -9.19 -4.28 -12.35
CA LEU A 103 -8.91 -4.66 -10.98
C LEU A 103 -9.08 -6.17 -10.80
N ASP A 104 -8.06 -6.82 -10.28
CA ASP A 104 -8.18 -8.19 -9.80
C ASP A 104 -8.98 -8.19 -8.48
N GLU A 105 -10.30 -8.41 -8.61
CA GLU A 105 -11.23 -8.39 -7.49
C GLU A 105 -10.83 -9.38 -6.40
N ALA A 106 -10.30 -10.56 -6.74
CA ALA A 106 -9.90 -11.54 -5.73
C ALA A 106 -8.73 -11.00 -4.88
N THR A 107 -7.76 -10.35 -5.51
CA THR A 107 -6.65 -9.73 -4.78
C THR A 107 -7.08 -8.46 -4.02
N PHE A 108 -8.02 -7.68 -4.56
CA PHE A 108 -8.61 -6.56 -3.83
C PHE A 108 -9.33 -7.01 -2.54
N GLN A 109 -10.13 -8.08 -2.63
CA GLN A 109 -10.80 -8.67 -1.48
C GLN A 109 -9.81 -9.20 -0.44
N LEU A 110 -8.70 -9.80 -0.89
CA LEU A 110 -7.61 -10.22 0.00
C LEU A 110 -7.06 -9.04 0.81
N TRP A 111 -6.83 -7.89 0.19
CA TRP A 111 -6.38 -6.69 0.90
C TRP A 111 -7.43 -6.23 1.90
N ARG A 112 -8.68 -6.10 1.48
CA ARG A 112 -9.76 -5.72 2.39
C ARG A 112 -9.81 -6.61 3.63
N GLU A 113 -9.81 -7.94 3.45
CA GLU A 113 -9.86 -8.89 4.55
C GLU A 113 -8.60 -8.85 5.44
N ALA A 114 -7.43 -8.54 4.89
CA ALA A 114 -6.21 -8.36 5.67
C ALA A 114 -6.32 -7.14 6.60
N PHE A 115 -6.80 -6.03 6.07
CA PHE A 115 -7.00 -4.79 6.83
C PHE A 115 -8.16 -4.88 7.83
N GLU A 116 -9.27 -5.53 7.48
CA GLU A 116 -10.40 -5.78 8.38
C GLU A 116 -10.04 -6.69 9.57
N ARG A 117 -9.06 -7.58 9.43
CA ARG A 117 -8.55 -8.39 10.56
C ARG A 117 -7.81 -7.57 11.61
N ARG A 118 -7.34 -6.37 11.27
CA ARG A 118 -6.56 -5.48 12.15
C ARG A 118 -7.33 -4.23 12.56
N GLY A 119 -8.43 -3.94 11.90
CA GLY A 119 -9.15 -2.70 12.08
C GLY A 119 -10.46 -2.66 11.30
N ARG A 120 -10.86 -1.47 10.85
CA ARG A 120 -12.06 -1.26 10.06
C ARG A 120 -11.69 -0.68 8.70
N VAL A 121 -12.31 -1.20 7.66
CA VAL A 121 -12.22 -0.66 6.29
C VAL A 121 -13.56 0.00 5.94
N LEU A 122 -13.51 1.16 5.30
CA LEU A 122 -14.64 1.87 4.72
C LEU A 122 -14.36 2.05 3.22
N LEU A 123 -15.34 1.70 2.37
CA LEU A 123 -15.27 1.74 0.91
C LEU A 123 -16.32 2.69 0.34
#